data_AF-A0A3M2LZH8-F1
#
_entry.id   AF-A0A3M2LZH8-F1
#
_cell.length_a   1.000
_cell.length_b   1.000
_cell.length_c   1.000
_cell.angle_alpha   90.00
_cell.angle_beta   90.00
_cell.angle_gamma   90.00
#
_symmetry.space_group_name_H-M   'P 1'
#
loop_
_entity.id
_entity.type
_entity.pdbx_description
1 polymer ?
#
loop_
_entity_poly.entity_id
_entity_poly.type
_entity_poly.pdbx_seq_one_letter_code
_entity_poly.pdbx_strand_id
1 'polypeptide(L)'
;MTESFGRSRALTVATAGLLVLGLAACQGRDKTASPPAGASSGPTPGPSPTRTGPPPTPTDVPTADSTATGRPGRCPAYPTPDCTGAPRTLTAPRKLKLNVDDDALLIDKPGTVLNGVHVPGNLVIAADDVTIRNSVIDGRVTNDYKDADHPFTITDTTVGRPDRCVSEDAVGTSRYRASGLLVRGFSHGFKVSGDAVKGGDVEITDSFVKNCSNGADHADGIQVWGVHDARHLVVRHNTFDQRGVSDFTAPLFLADSAGGTISDVTVENNLVAGGTYSIQLKHVAGRLTVRGNRMVDKTWSYAPVESWCHAIQTWTGNTIVTIDPAYKITATLRPLPCTE
;
A
#
# COMPACT_ATOMS: atom_id res chain seq x y z
N MET A 1 48.59 11.27 -9.06
CA MET A 1 48.39 11.57 -7.63
C MET A 1 47.17 10.77 -7.20
N THR A 2 47.41 9.77 -6.37
CA THR A 2 46.54 8.65 -6.02
C THR A 2 46.16 8.76 -4.55
N GLU A 3 44.86 8.88 -4.25
CA GLU A 3 44.29 8.73 -2.89
C GLU A 3 43.04 7.83 -3.06
N SER A 4 43.11 6.53 -2.80
CA SER A 4 43.11 5.82 -1.52
C SER A 4 41.80 5.99 -0.71
N PHE A 5 40.76 5.28 -1.13
CA PHE A 5 39.57 5.00 -0.33
C PHE A 5 39.92 4.06 0.84
N GLY A 6 39.75 4.57 2.07
CA GLY A 6 39.91 3.82 3.30
C GLY A 6 38.77 2.80 3.51
N ARG A 7 39.15 1.54 3.68
CA ARG A 7 38.29 0.43 4.12
C ARG A 7 37.96 0.59 5.60
N SER A 8 36.67 0.72 5.95
CA SER A 8 36.20 0.50 7.31
C SER A 8 36.25 -0.98 7.65
N ARG A 9 37.10 -1.33 8.63
CA ARG A 9 37.22 -2.68 9.18
C ARG A 9 36.10 -2.93 10.18
N ALA A 10 35.44 -4.08 10.04
CA ALA A 10 34.58 -4.67 11.05
C ALA A 10 35.38 -4.93 12.34
N LEU A 11 34.86 -4.49 13.48
CA LEU A 11 35.39 -4.81 14.79
C LEU A 11 34.55 -5.94 15.39
N THR A 12 35.08 -7.16 15.33
CA THR A 12 34.56 -8.33 16.04
C THR A 12 34.98 -8.23 17.50
N VAL A 13 34.05 -7.99 18.41
CA VAL A 13 34.29 -8.10 19.86
C VAL A 13 33.73 -9.45 20.31
N ALA A 14 34.65 -10.38 20.56
CA ALA A 14 34.37 -11.60 21.31
C ALA A 14 34.62 -11.31 22.79
N THR A 15 33.62 -11.51 23.64
CA THR A 15 33.76 -11.55 25.09
C THR A 15 33.24 -12.89 25.59
N ALA A 16 34.13 -13.65 26.22
CA ALA A 16 33.86 -14.91 26.88
C ALA A 16 34.13 -14.79 28.39
N GLY A 17 33.34 -15.50 29.20
CA GLY A 17 33.55 -15.74 30.64
C GLY A 17 33.00 -14.63 31.54
N LEU A 18 32.35 -14.87 32.68
CA LEU A 18 32.49 -15.98 33.60
C LEU A 18 31.22 -16.15 34.46
N LEU A 19 30.98 -17.41 34.81
CA LEU A 19 29.95 -17.98 35.67
C LEU A 19 30.18 -17.62 37.15
N VAL A 20 29.14 -17.24 37.91
CA VAL A 20 29.08 -17.44 39.37
C VAL A 20 27.67 -17.86 39.79
N LEU A 21 27.59 -19.05 40.38
CA LEU A 21 26.42 -19.61 41.04
C LEU A 21 26.14 -18.92 42.38
N GLY A 22 24.86 -18.77 42.72
CA GLY A 22 24.38 -18.51 44.07
C GLY A 22 23.05 -19.22 44.32
N LEU A 23 23.11 -20.37 44.99
CA LEU A 23 21.96 -21.11 45.48
C LEU A 23 21.31 -20.39 46.68
N ALA A 24 19.98 -20.39 46.74
CA ALA A 24 19.25 -20.43 48.01
C ALA A 24 17.98 -21.27 47.84
N ALA A 25 17.93 -22.37 48.59
CA ALA A 25 16.82 -23.30 48.69
C ALA A 25 16.15 -23.16 50.06
N CYS A 26 14.83 -23.34 50.12
CA CYS A 26 14.01 -23.88 51.23
C CYS A 26 12.58 -24.06 50.67
N GLN A 27 12.11 -25.29 50.38
CA GLN A 27 11.38 -26.21 51.29
C GLN A 27 10.11 -25.57 51.91
N GLY A 28 8.91 -26.15 51.91
CA GLY A 28 8.41 -27.48 51.52
C GLY A 28 6.87 -27.50 51.46
N ARG A 29 6.30 -28.45 50.72
CA ARG A 29 5.52 -29.63 51.18
C ARG A 29 4.01 -29.46 51.36
N ASP A 30 3.32 -30.16 50.46
CA ASP A 30 2.19 -31.08 50.63
C ASP A 30 0.92 -30.64 51.37
N LYS A 31 -0.22 -30.73 50.66
CA LYS A 31 -1.37 -31.53 51.10
C LYS A 31 -2.36 -31.82 49.97
N THR A 32 -2.52 -33.11 49.72
CA THR A 32 -3.60 -33.79 49.00
C THR A 32 -4.95 -33.64 49.72
N ALA A 33 -6.04 -33.44 48.97
CA ALA A 33 -7.38 -33.91 49.35
C ALA A 33 -8.26 -34.10 48.10
N SER A 34 -8.91 -35.26 48.04
CA SER A 34 -9.82 -35.75 47.00
C SER A 34 -11.27 -35.26 47.22
N PRO A 35 -12.21 -35.49 46.26
CA PRO A 35 -13.43 -34.70 46.06
C PRO A 35 -14.68 -35.25 46.77
N PRO A 36 -15.79 -34.49 46.79
CA PRO A 36 -17.13 -35.03 46.95
C PRO A 36 -17.88 -35.16 45.62
N ALA A 37 -18.58 -36.28 45.48
CA ALA A 37 -19.59 -36.57 44.48
C ALA A 37 -20.97 -35.97 44.84
N GLY A 38 -21.85 -35.75 43.85
CA GLY A 38 -23.31 -35.72 44.11
C GLY A 38 -24.20 -34.98 43.10
N ALA A 39 -25.22 -35.72 42.61
CA ALA A 39 -26.46 -35.33 41.90
C ALA A 39 -26.34 -34.90 40.41
N SER A 40 -26.84 -35.62 39.40
CA SER A 40 -28.12 -36.31 39.11
C SER A 40 -29.25 -35.41 38.56
N SER A 41 -29.53 -35.65 37.27
CA SER A 41 -30.80 -35.67 36.54
C SER A 41 -31.66 -34.41 36.33
N GLY A 42 -31.84 -34.07 35.05
CA GLY A 42 -33.04 -33.42 34.50
C GLY A 42 -33.01 -33.38 32.96
N PRO A 43 -33.86 -34.13 32.23
CA PRO A 43 -33.91 -34.05 30.77
C PRO A 43 -34.61 -32.75 30.33
N THR A 44 -33.95 -31.97 29.47
CA THR A 44 -34.53 -30.77 28.85
C THR A 44 -35.44 -31.17 27.68
N PRO A 45 -36.67 -30.63 27.56
CA PRO A 45 -37.61 -30.94 26.49
C PRO A 45 -37.06 -30.60 25.09
N GLY A 46 -37.34 -31.48 24.13
CA GLY A 46 -36.91 -31.36 22.74
C GLY A 46 -37.57 -30.20 21.97
N PRO A 47 -36.93 -29.74 20.88
CA PRO A 47 -37.44 -28.64 20.06
C PRO A 47 -38.72 -29.03 19.31
N SER A 48 -39.69 -28.12 19.33
CA SER A 48 -40.92 -28.17 18.54
C SER A 48 -40.62 -28.08 17.04
N PRO A 49 -41.27 -28.86 16.17
CA PRO A 49 -41.06 -28.81 14.73
C PRO A 49 -41.63 -27.51 14.14
N THR A 50 -40.75 -26.61 13.70
CA THR A 50 -41.13 -25.43 12.93
C THR A 50 -41.52 -25.86 11.52
N ARG A 51 -42.75 -25.50 11.14
CA ARG A 51 -43.38 -25.69 9.83
C ARG A 51 -42.46 -25.14 8.72
N THR A 52 -42.04 -26.01 7.80
CA THR A 52 -41.33 -25.64 6.57
C THR A 52 -42.26 -24.86 5.65
N GLY A 53 -41.98 -23.56 5.49
CA GLY A 53 -42.54 -22.77 4.41
C GLY A 53 -41.95 -23.18 3.05
N PRO A 54 -42.63 -22.88 1.93
CA PRO A 54 -42.13 -23.17 0.59
C PRO A 54 -40.76 -22.50 0.37
N PRO A 55 -39.85 -23.14 -0.40
CA PRO A 55 -38.53 -22.59 -0.67
C PRO A 55 -38.66 -21.23 -1.37
N PRO A 56 -37.91 -20.19 -0.93
CA PRO A 56 -37.90 -18.93 -1.64
C PRO A 56 -37.34 -19.16 -3.04
N THR A 57 -38.12 -18.75 -4.04
CA THR A 57 -37.67 -18.60 -5.43
C THR A 57 -36.36 -17.79 -5.42
N PRO A 58 -35.33 -18.17 -6.22
CA PRO A 58 -34.11 -17.37 -6.32
C PRO A 58 -34.49 -15.99 -6.84
N THR A 59 -34.50 -15.00 -5.95
CA THR A 59 -34.59 -13.59 -6.33
C THR A 59 -33.27 -13.27 -7.04
N ASP A 60 -33.38 -12.88 -8.31
CA ASP A 60 -32.27 -12.38 -9.12
C ASP A 60 -31.41 -11.43 -8.28
N VAL A 61 -30.14 -11.80 -8.10
CA VAL A 61 -29.14 -10.94 -7.46
C VAL A 61 -29.04 -9.69 -8.33
N PRO A 62 -29.44 -8.50 -7.83
CA PRO A 62 -29.24 -7.28 -8.59
C PRO A 62 -27.74 -7.13 -8.78
N THR A 63 -27.30 -7.15 -10.04
CA THR A 63 -25.95 -6.76 -10.41
C THR A 63 -25.82 -5.30 -10.01
N ALA A 64 -25.26 -5.05 -8.82
CA ALA A 64 -24.96 -3.71 -8.37
C ALA A 64 -23.90 -3.17 -9.32
N ASP A 65 -24.36 -2.41 -10.31
CA ASP A 65 -23.53 -1.50 -11.07
C ASP A 65 -22.90 -0.56 -10.05
N SER A 66 -21.63 -0.82 -9.76
CA SER A 66 -20.80 -0.01 -8.87
C SER A 66 -20.60 1.33 -9.57
N THR A 67 -21.56 2.24 -9.41
CA THR A 67 -21.36 3.66 -9.70
C THR A 67 -20.31 4.15 -8.72
N ALA A 68 -19.06 4.16 -9.20
CA ALA A 68 -17.93 4.75 -8.54
C ALA A 68 -18.28 6.20 -8.15
N THR A 69 -18.47 6.46 -6.87
CA THR A 69 -18.64 7.80 -6.31
C THR A 69 -17.29 8.54 -6.17
N GLY A 70 -16.39 8.32 -7.12
CA GLY A 70 -15.24 9.19 -7.37
C GLY A 70 -15.72 10.46 -8.07
N ARG A 71 -15.04 11.58 -7.82
CA ARG A 71 -15.30 12.89 -8.44
C ARG A 71 -15.62 12.72 -9.95
N PRO A 72 -16.75 13.26 -10.46
CA PRO A 72 -17.05 13.13 -11.88
C PRO A 72 -15.95 13.81 -12.71
N GLY A 73 -15.35 13.07 -13.65
CA GLY A 73 -15.00 13.65 -14.95
C GLY A 73 -13.54 13.93 -15.33
N ARG A 74 -12.53 13.18 -14.87
CA ARG A 74 -11.19 13.23 -15.52
C ARG A 74 -10.86 11.99 -16.34
N CYS A 75 -11.06 10.81 -15.77
CA CYS A 75 -10.85 9.55 -16.47
C CYS A 75 -12.20 8.94 -16.87
N PRO A 76 -12.40 8.49 -18.13
CA PRO A 76 -13.65 7.88 -18.57
C PRO A 76 -13.96 6.54 -17.87
N ALA A 77 -12.93 5.87 -17.36
CA ALA A 77 -12.99 4.62 -16.62
C ALA A 77 -11.85 4.63 -15.57
N TYR A 78 -10.99 3.61 -15.58
CA TYR A 78 -9.79 3.57 -14.75
C TYR A 78 -8.78 4.67 -15.13
N PRO A 79 -7.94 5.10 -14.19
CA PRO A 79 -6.85 6.03 -14.49
C PRO A 79 -5.92 5.50 -15.58
N THR A 80 -5.49 6.39 -16.47
CA THR A 80 -4.53 6.12 -17.54
C THR A 80 -3.52 7.26 -17.59
N PRO A 81 -2.37 7.11 -18.26
CA PRO A 81 -1.43 8.22 -18.45
C PRO A 81 -2.05 9.44 -19.14
N ASP A 82 -3.14 9.25 -19.88
CA ASP A 82 -3.78 10.34 -20.62
C ASP A 82 -4.66 11.24 -19.75
N CYS A 83 -5.18 10.70 -18.65
CA CYS A 83 -6.09 11.40 -17.75
C CYS A 83 -5.55 11.59 -16.33
N THR A 84 -4.29 11.22 -16.06
CA THR A 84 -3.60 11.46 -14.78
C THR A 84 -2.41 12.41 -14.93
N GLY A 85 -1.87 12.85 -13.80
CA GLY A 85 -0.72 13.74 -13.73
C GLY A 85 -1.06 15.20 -13.96
N ALA A 86 0.00 16.00 -14.13
CA ALA A 86 -0.10 17.42 -14.44
C ALA A 86 -1.08 17.66 -15.60
N PRO A 87 -1.98 18.66 -15.51
CA PRO A 87 -2.87 19.00 -16.61
C PRO A 87 -2.08 19.20 -17.90
N ARG A 88 -2.52 18.57 -19.00
CA ARG A 88 -1.88 18.76 -20.32
C ARG A 88 -1.93 20.21 -20.81
N THR A 89 -2.86 21.00 -20.28
CA THR A 89 -2.98 22.45 -20.49
C THR A 89 -1.93 23.26 -19.75
N LEU A 90 -1.14 22.66 -18.85
CA LEU A 90 -0.03 23.30 -18.16
C LEU A 90 1.14 23.48 -19.14
N THR A 91 1.09 24.56 -19.90
CA THR A 91 2.17 24.92 -20.81
C THR A 91 3.31 25.57 -20.05
N ALA A 92 4.51 24.98 -20.10
CA ALA A 92 5.74 25.51 -19.51
C ALA A 92 5.60 25.91 -18.01
N PRO A 93 5.35 24.95 -17.10
CA PRO A 93 5.30 25.22 -15.67
C PRO A 93 6.54 25.98 -15.19
N ARG A 94 6.35 26.89 -14.23
CA ARG A 94 7.46 27.68 -13.68
C ARG A 94 8.45 26.74 -12.99
N LYS A 95 9.65 26.63 -13.55
CA LYS A 95 10.74 25.86 -12.96
C LYS A 95 11.21 26.51 -11.66
N LEU A 96 11.21 25.75 -10.58
CA LEU A 96 11.70 26.18 -9.27
C LEU A 96 13.21 25.92 -9.16
N LYS A 97 13.87 26.77 -8.37
CA LYS A 97 15.26 26.57 -7.98
C LYS A 97 15.31 25.61 -6.79
N LEU A 98 16.20 24.63 -6.86
CA LEU A 98 16.51 23.72 -5.76
C LEU A 98 17.28 24.50 -4.67
N ASN A 99 17.04 24.18 -3.40
CA ASN A 99 17.60 24.91 -2.25
C ASN A 99 18.40 24.01 -1.29
N VAL A 100 18.58 22.74 -1.63
CA VAL A 100 19.45 21.79 -0.93
C VAL A 100 20.34 21.13 -1.99
N ASP A 101 21.65 21.41 -1.90
CA ASP A 101 22.74 20.77 -2.67
C ASP A 101 22.51 20.65 -4.19
N ASP A 102 21.74 21.58 -4.78
CA ASP A 102 21.27 21.52 -6.18
C ASP A 102 20.56 20.20 -6.56
N ASP A 103 20.05 19.46 -5.56
CA ASP A 103 19.36 18.17 -5.72
C ASP A 103 17.87 18.25 -5.33
N ALA A 104 17.55 18.99 -4.28
CA ALA A 104 16.20 19.00 -3.71
C ALA A 104 15.63 20.40 -3.50
N LEU A 105 14.30 20.48 -3.59
CA LEU A 105 13.50 21.58 -3.07
C LEU A 105 12.95 21.16 -1.71
N LEU A 106 13.48 21.75 -0.64
CA LEU A 106 12.98 21.65 0.72
C LEU A 106 11.88 22.69 0.94
N ILE A 107 10.72 22.22 1.41
CA ILE A 107 9.60 23.04 1.83
C ILE A 107 9.52 22.98 3.37
N ASP A 108 9.97 24.04 4.03
CA ASP A 108 10.08 24.14 5.49
C ASP A 108 9.06 25.12 6.11
N LYS A 109 8.17 25.68 5.29
CA LYS A 109 7.13 26.60 5.72
C LYS A 109 5.75 25.91 5.71
N PRO A 110 5.04 25.85 6.86
CA PRO A 110 3.71 25.27 6.93
C PRO A 110 2.70 25.97 6.00
N GLY A 111 1.76 25.20 5.46
CA GLY A 111 0.71 25.72 4.56
C GLY A 111 1.22 26.14 3.18
N THR A 112 2.44 25.78 2.79
CA THR A 112 2.99 26.11 1.47
C THR A 112 2.16 25.45 0.36
N VAL A 113 1.87 26.20 -0.70
CA VAL A 113 1.16 25.70 -1.88
C VAL A 113 2.06 25.77 -3.12
N LEU A 114 2.35 24.60 -3.69
CA LEU A 114 2.97 24.45 -5.01
C LEU A 114 1.87 24.20 -6.04
N ASN A 115 1.68 25.12 -6.98
CA ASN A 115 0.65 25.02 -8.01
C ASN A 115 1.20 25.43 -9.38
N GLY A 116 1.12 24.54 -10.38
CA GLY A 116 1.57 24.88 -11.74
C GLY A 116 3.09 24.99 -11.88
N VAL A 117 3.85 24.30 -11.03
CA VAL A 117 5.32 24.43 -10.98
C VAL A 117 6.03 23.18 -11.48
N HIS A 118 7.29 23.36 -11.85
CA HIS A 118 8.21 22.25 -12.17
C HIS A 118 9.35 22.22 -11.15
N VAL A 119 9.46 21.12 -10.41
CA VAL A 119 10.60 20.85 -9.51
C VAL A 119 11.54 19.90 -10.25
N PRO A 120 12.76 20.34 -10.65
CA PRO A 120 13.66 19.55 -11.47
C PRO A 120 14.43 18.45 -10.71
N GLY A 121 14.21 18.33 -9.40
CA GLY A 121 14.87 17.39 -8.52
C GLY A 121 13.89 16.78 -7.53
N ASN A 122 14.40 16.36 -6.37
CA ASN A 122 13.57 15.83 -5.29
C ASN A 122 12.75 16.94 -4.62
N LEU A 123 11.60 16.58 -4.07
CA LEU A 123 10.75 17.46 -3.26
C LEU A 123 10.69 16.90 -1.85
N VAL A 124 11.25 17.64 -0.89
CA VAL A 124 11.28 17.25 0.52
C VAL A 124 10.31 18.14 1.30
N ILE A 125 9.31 17.52 1.91
CA ILE A 125 8.30 18.18 2.73
C ILE A 125 8.76 18.13 4.19
N ALA A 126 9.15 19.28 4.72
CA ALA A 126 9.67 19.46 6.08
C ALA A 126 8.75 20.36 6.94
N ALA A 127 7.50 20.52 6.52
CA ALA A 127 6.50 21.31 7.23
C ALA A 127 5.09 20.79 6.93
N ASP A 128 4.19 21.04 7.87
CA ASP A 128 2.82 20.53 7.83
C ASP A 128 1.94 21.31 6.84
N ASP A 129 0.83 20.69 6.42
CA ASP A 129 -0.21 21.28 5.58
C ASP A 129 0.28 21.75 4.20
N VAL A 130 1.32 21.11 3.67
CA VAL A 130 1.79 21.43 2.31
C VAL A 130 0.84 20.86 1.26
N THR A 131 0.50 21.69 0.27
CA THR A 131 -0.32 21.30 -0.87
C THR A 131 0.47 21.38 -2.17
N ILE A 132 0.49 20.30 -2.92
CA ILE A 132 1.09 20.21 -4.26
C ILE A 132 -0.05 19.92 -5.24
N ARG A 133 -0.19 20.73 -6.28
CA ARG A 133 -1.21 20.52 -7.31
C ARG A 133 -0.77 20.95 -8.69
N ASN A 134 -1.30 20.31 -9.72
CA ASN A 134 -1.06 20.69 -11.13
C ASN A 134 0.43 20.88 -11.43
N SER A 135 1.30 20.01 -10.92
CA SER A 135 2.75 20.24 -10.95
C SER A 135 3.49 19.08 -11.61
N VAL A 136 4.75 19.31 -11.95
CA VAL A 136 5.68 18.28 -12.44
C VAL A 136 6.85 18.21 -11.47
N ILE A 137 7.12 17.03 -10.93
CA ILE A 137 8.25 16.76 -10.05
C ILE A 137 9.12 15.71 -10.73
N ASP A 138 10.37 16.03 -11.04
CA ASP A 138 11.25 15.08 -11.73
C ASP A 138 11.77 13.99 -10.79
N GLY A 139 12.05 14.34 -9.53
CA GLY A 139 12.51 13.43 -8.48
C GLY A 139 11.38 12.85 -7.63
N ARG A 140 11.75 12.30 -6.46
CA ARG A 140 10.78 11.75 -5.49
C ARG A 140 10.16 12.84 -4.62
N VAL A 141 9.02 12.54 -4.02
CA VAL A 141 8.34 13.38 -3.02
C VAL A 141 8.38 12.67 -1.67
N THR A 142 9.03 13.28 -0.69
CA THR A 142 9.16 12.73 0.66
C THR A 142 8.63 13.67 1.71
N ASN A 143 8.22 13.11 2.85
CA ASN A 143 7.84 13.88 4.02
C ASN A 143 8.46 13.41 5.33
N ASP A 144 9.38 12.45 5.28
CA ASP A 144 10.18 12.02 6.42
C ASP A 144 11.40 12.94 6.53
N TYR A 145 11.36 13.88 7.47
CA TYR A 145 12.43 14.85 7.67
C TYR A 145 12.73 15.06 9.16
N LYS A 146 13.99 14.87 9.55
CA LYS A 146 14.48 15.04 10.93
C LYS A 146 13.60 14.33 11.98
N ASP A 147 13.37 13.04 11.75
CA ASP A 147 12.59 12.16 12.64
C ASP A 147 11.10 12.53 12.78
N ALA A 148 10.58 13.39 11.90
CA ALA A 148 9.17 13.70 11.79
C ALA A 148 8.66 13.38 10.39
N ASP A 149 7.48 12.79 10.31
CA ASP A 149 6.71 12.79 9.08
C ASP A 149 5.99 14.14 8.98
N HIS A 150 5.64 14.64 7.81
CA HIS A 150 4.92 15.92 7.66
C HIS A 150 3.71 15.77 6.74
N PRO A 151 2.47 16.01 7.21
CA PRO A 151 1.29 15.73 6.39
C PRO A 151 1.25 16.65 5.16
N PHE A 152 0.87 16.06 4.02
CA PHE A 152 0.75 16.79 2.77
C PHE A 152 -0.36 16.25 1.87
N THR A 153 -0.79 17.08 0.94
CA THR A 153 -1.72 16.70 -0.12
C THR A 153 -1.06 16.92 -1.49
N ILE A 154 -1.11 15.92 -2.36
CA ILE A 154 -0.61 15.98 -3.73
C ILE A 154 -1.71 15.61 -4.71
N THR A 155 -1.98 16.47 -5.69
CA THR A 155 -3.08 16.27 -6.65
C THR A 155 -2.69 16.61 -8.07
N ASP A 156 -3.24 15.90 -9.06
CA ASP A 156 -3.09 16.22 -10.48
C ASP A 156 -1.63 16.54 -10.85
N THR A 157 -0.69 15.70 -10.38
CA THR A 157 0.76 15.98 -10.43
C THR A 157 1.47 14.79 -11.05
N THR A 158 2.43 15.09 -11.94
CA THR A 158 3.32 14.06 -12.51
C THR A 158 4.55 13.96 -11.62
N VAL A 159 4.85 12.75 -11.16
CA VAL A 159 6.03 12.44 -10.36
C VAL A 159 6.91 11.47 -11.16
N GLY A 160 8.17 11.86 -11.34
CA GLY A 160 9.16 11.11 -12.06
C GLY A 160 9.21 11.36 -13.56
N ARG A 161 10.34 10.93 -14.13
CA ARG A 161 10.67 11.08 -15.54
C ARG A 161 10.54 9.76 -16.28
N PRO A 162 10.13 9.78 -17.56
CA PRO A 162 9.93 8.55 -18.34
C PRO A 162 11.25 7.96 -18.88
N ASP A 163 12.33 8.73 -18.89
CA ASP A 163 13.59 8.38 -19.54
C ASP A 163 14.65 7.80 -18.59
N ARG A 164 14.26 7.46 -17.36
CA ARG A 164 15.13 6.84 -16.36
C ARG A 164 14.34 5.91 -15.45
N CYS A 165 15.06 5.06 -14.73
CA CYS A 165 14.51 4.30 -13.62
C CYS A 165 15.29 4.58 -12.34
N VAL A 166 14.57 4.94 -11.27
CA VAL A 166 15.13 5.17 -9.94
C VAL A 166 14.67 4.04 -9.01
N SER A 167 15.64 3.37 -8.38
CA SER A 167 15.43 2.25 -7.45
C SER A 167 14.95 2.71 -6.06
N GLU A 168 13.89 3.50 -6.01
CA GLU A 168 13.35 4.15 -4.81
C GLU A 168 11.82 4.28 -4.93
N ASP A 169 11.17 4.77 -3.86
CA ASP A 169 9.77 5.22 -3.91
C ASP A 169 9.61 6.59 -4.58
N ALA A 170 8.51 6.77 -5.31
CA ALA A 170 8.19 8.05 -5.94
C ALA A 170 7.51 9.02 -4.96
N VAL A 171 6.61 8.52 -4.10
CA VAL A 171 5.84 9.31 -3.13
C VAL A 171 5.76 8.57 -1.81
N GLY A 172 6.13 9.24 -0.72
CA GLY A 172 6.13 8.65 0.61
C GLY A 172 6.35 9.66 1.72
N THR A 173 6.29 9.25 2.98
CA THR A 173 6.17 7.86 3.48
C THR A 173 4.91 7.59 4.30
N SER A 174 4.27 8.62 4.86
CA SER A 174 3.06 8.50 5.69
C SER A 174 2.21 9.78 5.66
N ARG A 175 0.98 9.75 6.20
CA ARG A 175 0.12 10.93 6.44
C ARG A 175 -0.11 11.83 5.21
N TYR A 176 -0.33 11.22 4.05
CA TYR A 176 -0.51 11.95 2.80
C TYR A 176 -1.78 11.56 2.05
N ARG A 177 -2.31 12.53 1.31
CA ARG A 177 -3.42 12.33 0.37
C ARG A 177 -2.94 12.56 -1.06
N ALA A 178 -2.99 11.53 -1.88
CA ALA A 178 -2.61 11.54 -3.28
C ALA A 178 -3.85 11.30 -4.17
N SER A 179 -4.09 12.19 -5.14
CA SER A 179 -5.19 12.01 -6.11
C SER A 179 -4.83 12.43 -7.53
N GLY A 180 -5.15 11.63 -8.53
CA GLY A 180 -4.91 12.01 -9.93
C GLY A 180 -3.44 12.01 -10.35
N LEU A 181 -2.56 11.28 -9.67
CA LEU A 181 -1.12 11.28 -9.98
C LEU A 181 -0.78 10.44 -11.19
N LEU A 182 0.23 10.88 -11.95
CA LEU A 182 0.97 10.05 -12.89
C LEU A 182 2.35 9.77 -12.30
N VAL A 183 2.59 8.53 -11.87
CA VAL A 183 3.87 8.07 -11.33
C VAL A 183 4.58 7.21 -12.37
N ARG A 184 5.85 7.52 -12.64
CA ARG A 184 6.68 6.82 -13.63
C ARG A 184 8.17 6.93 -13.33
N GLY A 185 8.97 5.99 -13.84
CA GLY A 185 10.42 6.05 -13.70
C GLY A 185 10.93 5.75 -12.28
N PHE A 186 10.11 5.06 -11.49
CA PHE A 186 10.45 4.57 -10.16
C PHE A 186 10.20 3.07 -10.06
N SER A 187 11.02 2.37 -9.29
CA SER A 187 10.78 0.97 -8.95
C SER A 187 9.62 0.82 -7.98
N HIS A 188 9.46 1.74 -7.02
CA HIS A 188 8.31 1.76 -6.13
C HIS A 188 7.42 2.98 -6.39
N GLY A 189 6.12 2.79 -6.50
CA GLY A 189 5.19 3.90 -6.75
C GLY A 189 4.94 4.71 -5.48
N PHE A 190 4.25 4.10 -4.53
CA PHE A 190 3.90 4.71 -3.25
C PHE A 190 4.52 3.94 -2.08
N LYS A 191 5.09 4.65 -1.11
CA LYS A 191 5.53 4.08 0.16
C LYS A 191 4.50 4.35 1.24
N VAL A 192 4.29 3.35 2.10
CA VAL A 192 3.56 3.48 3.36
C VAL A 192 4.42 2.89 4.47
N SER A 193 4.85 3.72 5.41
CA SER A 193 5.62 3.30 6.59
C SER A 193 5.22 4.10 7.83
N GLY A 194 5.89 3.82 8.96
CA GLY A 194 5.75 4.57 10.20
C GLY A 194 5.02 3.80 11.31
N ASP A 195 4.96 4.38 12.50
CA ASP A 195 4.39 3.74 13.70
C ASP A 195 2.98 4.27 14.06
N ALA A 196 2.38 3.84 15.17
CA ALA A 196 1.07 4.33 15.61
C ALA A 196 0.99 5.87 15.84
N VAL A 197 2.14 6.51 16.10
CA VAL A 197 2.28 7.95 16.40
C VAL A 197 2.58 8.74 15.12
N LYS A 198 3.41 8.20 14.23
CA LYS A 198 3.96 8.87 13.05
C LYS A 198 3.35 8.37 11.74
N GLY A 199 3.00 7.09 11.66
CA GLY A 199 2.57 6.36 10.47
C GLY A 199 1.06 6.24 10.26
N GLY A 200 0.69 5.83 9.04
CA GLY A 200 -0.70 5.69 8.60
C GLY A 200 -1.31 6.97 8.02
N ASP A 201 -2.64 7.01 7.94
CA ASP A 201 -3.44 8.07 7.30
C ASP A 201 -2.99 8.36 5.86
N VAL A 202 -2.97 7.33 5.03
CA VAL A 202 -2.60 7.43 3.61
C VAL A 202 -3.82 7.16 2.74
N GLU A 203 -4.10 8.09 1.83
CA GLU A 203 -5.14 7.95 0.82
C GLU A 203 -4.53 8.11 -0.57
N ILE A 204 -4.69 7.08 -1.43
CA ILE A 204 -4.22 7.08 -2.81
C ILE A 204 -5.43 6.80 -3.70
N THR A 205 -5.79 7.79 -4.51
CA THR A 205 -6.99 7.75 -5.33
C THR A 205 -6.75 8.19 -6.77
N ASP A 206 -7.53 7.65 -7.71
CA ASP A 206 -7.59 8.16 -9.09
C ASP A 206 -6.22 8.27 -9.80
N SER A 207 -5.23 7.49 -9.39
CA SER A 207 -3.83 7.64 -9.80
C SER A 207 -3.37 6.49 -10.69
N PHE A 208 -2.35 6.75 -11.50
CA PHE A 208 -1.74 5.79 -12.40
C PHE A 208 -0.25 5.62 -12.05
N VAL A 209 0.19 4.37 -11.92
CA VAL A 209 1.58 4.01 -11.64
C VAL A 209 2.11 3.09 -12.75
N LYS A 210 3.21 3.51 -13.37
CA LYS A 210 4.04 2.63 -14.22
C LYS A 210 5.39 2.44 -13.55
N ASN A 211 5.59 1.25 -12.99
CA ASN A 211 6.87 0.89 -12.41
C ASN A 211 7.92 0.65 -13.50
N CYS A 212 9.18 0.77 -13.10
CA CYS A 212 10.34 0.30 -13.85
C CYS A 212 11.21 -0.58 -12.92
N SER A 213 12.34 -1.08 -13.40
CA SER A 213 13.33 -1.76 -12.55
C SER A 213 14.73 -1.66 -13.17
N ASN A 214 15.74 -1.65 -12.32
CA ASN A 214 17.17 -1.70 -12.63
C ASN A 214 17.79 -3.08 -12.36
N GLY A 215 16.99 -4.14 -12.24
CA GLY A 215 17.49 -5.52 -12.17
C GLY A 215 17.47 -6.18 -10.79
N ALA A 216 17.20 -5.43 -9.72
CA ALA A 216 17.17 -5.96 -8.34
C ALA A 216 16.09 -5.29 -7.45
N ASP A 217 15.24 -4.47 -8.03
CA ASP A 217 14.54 -3.43 -7.26
C ASP A 217 13.29 -3.90 -6.51
N HIS A 218 12.93 -5.18 -6.52
CA HIS A 218 11.69 -5.66 -5.86
C HIS A 218 10.47 -4.76 -6.14
N ALA A 219 10.36 -4.24 -7.37
CA ALA A 219 9.46 -3.14 -7.71
C ALA A 219 8.02 -3.37 -7.22
N ASP A 220 7.40 -2.33 -6.67
CA ASP A 220 6.06 -2.36 -6.08
C ASP A 220 5.22 -1.16 -6.53
N GLY A 221 3.95 -1.36 -6.89
CA GLY A 221 3.08 -0.23 -7.19
C GLY A 221 2.78 0.62 -5.94
N ILE A 222 2.50 -0.08 -4.83
CA ILE A 222 2.50 0.44 -3.46
C ILE A 222 3.27 -0.57 -2.59
N GLN A 223 4.14 -0.05 -1.73
CA GLN A 223 4.90 -0.83 -0.76
C GLN A 223 4.53 -0.40 0.66
N VAL A 224 3.85 -1.28 1.39
CA VAL A 224 3.74 -1.17 2.85
C VAL A 224 4.93 -1.86 3.47
N TRP A 225 5.77 -1.11 4.18
CA TRP A 225 7.00 -1.64 4.78
C TRP A 225 7.46 -0.79 5.96
N GLY A 226 7.90 -1.44 7.04
CA GLY A 226 8.34 -0.74 8.25
C GLY A 226 7.18 -0.03 8.94
N VAL A 227 5.98 -0.63 8.89
CA VAL A 227 4.82 -0.18 9.65
C VAL A 227 4.82 -0.83 11.03
N HIS A 228 4.52 -0.04 12.07
CA HIS A 228 4.39 -0.50 13.45
C HIS A 228 3.09 0.03 14.06
N ASP A 229 1.99 -0.70 13.83
CA ASP A 229 0.64 -0.34 14.29
C ASP A 229 0.11 0.94 13.62
N ALA A 230 0.43 1.10 12.33
CA ALA A 230 -0.14 2.14 11.47
C ALA A 230 -1.64 1.86 11.24
N ARG A 231 -2.40 2.90 10.86
CA ARG A 231 -3.84 2.78 10.57
C ARG A 231 -4.26 3.61 9.37
N HIS A 232 -5.43 3.29 8.83
CA HIS A 232 -6.09 4.03 7.76
C HIS A 232 -5.25 4.10 6.48
N LEU A 233 -5.41 3.07 5.65
CA LEU A 233 -4.89 3.04 4.28
C LEU A 233 -6.06 2.91 3.31
N VAL A 234 -6.17 3.86 2.39
CA VAL A 234 -7.14 3.81 1.29
C VAL A 234 -6.39 3.77 -0.04
N VAL A 235 -6.59 2.70 -0.81
CA VAL A 235 -6.11 2.54 -2.17
C VAL A 235 -7.31 2.31 -3.06
N ARG A 236 -7.79 3.36 -3.71
CA ARG A 236 -9.07 3.33 -4.42
C ARG A 236 -9.03 3.92 -5.82
N HIS A 237 -9.59 3.20 -6.79
CA HIS A 237 -9.73 3.68 -8.17
C HIS A 237 -8.41 4.08 -8.81
N ASN A 238 -7.36 3.30 -8.60
CA ASN A 238 -6.05 3.49 -9.23
C ASN A 238 -5.80 2.47 -10.33
N THR A 239 -4.82 2.75 -11.18
CA THR A 239 -4.24 1.79 -12.11
C THR A 239 -2.77 1.56 -11.78
N PHE A 240 -2.39 0.31 -11.52
CA PHE A 240 -1.02 -0.09 -11.30
C PHE A 240 -0.58 -1.04 -12.42
N ASP A 241 0.51 -0.70 -13.11
CA ASP A 241 0.99 -1.46 -14.25
C ASP A 241 2.49 -1.81 -14.12
N GLN A 242 2.74 -3.05 -13.72
CA GLN A 242 4.07 -3.64 -13.63
C GLN A 242 4.43 -4.54 -14.82
N ARG A 243 3.63 -4.56 -15.89
CA ARG A 243 3.99 -5.34 -17.09
C ARG A 243 5.28 -4.80 -17.71
N GLY A 244 6.18 -5.71 -18.09
CA GLY A 244 7.46 -5.35 -18.72
C GLY A 244 8.54 -4.88 -17.75
N VAL A 245 8.31 -4.98 -16.44
CA VAL A 245 9.33 -4.79 -15.41
C VAL A 245 10.12 -6.10 -15.28
N SER A 246 11.44 -6.07 -15.07
CA SER A 246 12.27 -7.29 -14.97
C SER A 246 12.24 -7.92 -13.58
N ASP A 247 12.29 -7.08 -12.53
CA ASP A 247 12.37 -7.51 -11.13
C ASP A 247 11.33 -6.74 -10.32
N PHE A 248 10.31 -7.45 -9.88
CA PHE A 248 9.10 -6.91 -9.27
C PHE A 248 8.56 -7.87 -8.22
N THR A 249 7.88 -7.33 -7.21
CA THR A 249 7.18 -8.12 -6.19
C THR A 249 5.68 -8.07 -6.44
N ALA A 250 5.00 -6.95 -6.16
CA ALA A 250 3.57 -6.82 -6.44
C ALA A 250 3.14 -5.37 -6.75
N PRO A 251 2.18 -5.16 -7.66
CA PRO A 251 1.56 -3.84 -7.83
C PRO A 251 0.91 -3.35 -6.53
N LEU A 252 0.33 -4.27 -5.74
CA LEU A 252 -0.23 -3.99 -4.43
C LEU A 252 0.47 -4.88 -3.39
N PHE A 253 1.58 -4.41 -2.83
CA PHE A 253 2.33 -5.10 -1.78
C PHE A 253 1.97 -4.54 -0.40
N LEU A 254 1.02 -5.20 0.27
CA LEU A 254 0.57 -4.88 1.63
C LEU A 254 0.83 -6.10 2.52
N ALA A 255 2.10 -6.49 2.64
CA ALA A 255 2.52 -7.74 3.28
C ALA A 255 3.74 -7.55 4.20
N ASP A 256 3.81 -6.42 4.89
CA ASP A 256 4.97 -6.05 5.72
C ASP A 256 5.34 -7.16 6.72
N SER A 257 6.57 -7.67 6.63
CA SER A 257 7.11 -8.70 7.51
C SER A 257 7.98 -8.13 8.65
N ALA A 258 8.10 -6.80 8.76
CA ALA A 258 8.93 -6.13 9.78
C ALA A 258 8.38 -6.20 11.22
N GLY A 259 7.38 -7.05 11.46
CA GLY A 259 6.86 -7.35 12.80
C GLY A 259 5.75 -6.43 13.31
N GLY A 260 5.30 -5.46 12.50
CA GLY A 260 4.14 -4.63 12.83
C GLY A 260 2.92 -4.94 11.96
N THR A 261 1.83 -4.22 12.22
CA THR A 261 0.57 -4.35 11.48
C THR A 261 0.12 -3.01 10.93
N ILE A 262 -0.62 -3.04 9.82
CA ILE A 262 -1.44 -1.92 9.38
C ILE A 262 -2.91 -2.26 9.60
N SER A 263 -3.68 -1.32 10.13
CA SER A 263 -5.10 -1.48 10.43
C SER A 263 -5.98 -0.58 9.57
N ASP A 264 -7.24 -0.98 9.39
CA ASP A 264 -8.25 -0.21 8.64
C ASP A 264 -7.84 0.09 7.19
N VAL A 265 -7.71 -0.98 6.42
CA VAL A 265 -7.25 -0.98 5.03
C VAL A 265 -8.42 -1.14 4.06
N THR A 266 -8.43 -0.31 3.04
CA THR A 266 -9.45 -0.30 1.97
C THR A 266 -8.76 -0.37 0.61
N VAL A 267 -8.97 -1.47 -0.13
CA VAL A 267 -8.46 -1.68 -1.49
C VAL A 267 -9.64 -1.84 -2.44
N GLU A 268 -9.96 -0.78 -3.18
CA GLU A 268 -11.24 -0.70 -3.90
C GLU A 268 -11.11 -0.26 -5.34
N ASN A 269 -11.81 -0.96 -6.23
CA ASN A 269 -12.00 -0.53 -7.62
C ASN A 269 -10.68 -0.19 -8.33
N ASN A 270 -9.58 -0.89 -8.06
CA ASN A 270 -8.31 -0.67 -8.76
C ASN A 270 -8.20 -1.59 -10.00
N LEU A 271 -7.52 -1.11 -11.04
CA LEU A 271 -7.06 -1.93 -12.18
C LEU A 271 -5.60 -2.28 -11.96
N VAL A 272 -5.25 -3.55 -12.04
CA VAL A 272 -3.93 -4.03 -11.62
C VAL A 272 -3.39 -5.01 -12.65
N ALA A 273 -2.19 -4.72 -13.16
CA ALA A 273 -1.51 -5.56 -14.13
C ALA A 273 -0.07 -5.83 -13.67
N GLY A 274 0.35 -7.09 -13.71
CA GLY A 274 1.70 -7.50 -13.30
C GLY A 274 1.77 -8.13 -11.92
N GLY A 275 3.01 -8.27 -11.43
CA GLY A 275 3.34 -8.81 -10.12
C GLY A 275 3.74 -10.27 -10.14
N THR A 276 4.52 -10.70 -9.15
CA THR A 276 4.62 -12.13 -8.81
C THR A 276 3.23 -12.63 -8.41
N TYR A 277 2.61 -11.84 -7.55
CA TYR A 277 1.18 -11.76 -7.34
C TYR A 277 0.69 -10.33 -7.62
N SER A 278 -0.49 -10.16 -8.20
CA SER A 278 -1.04 -8.82 -8.46
C SER A 278 -1.41 -8.08 -7.17
N ILE A 279 -1.82 -8.83 -6.15
CA ILE A 279 -2.06 -8.32 -4.81
C ILE A 279 -1.48 -9.28 -3.76
N GLN A 280 -0.73 -8.73 -2.80
CA GLN A 280 -0.27 -9.42 -1.61
C GLN A 280 -0.83 -8.73 -0.37
N LEU A 281 -1.61 -9.44 0.45
CA LEU A 281 -2.23 -8.91 1.67
C LEU A 281 -1.93 -9.80 2.88
N LYS A 282 -0.93 -9.42 3.67
CA LYS A 282 -0.52 -10.13 4.89
C LYS A 282 -0.27 -9.12 6.02
N HIS A 283 -0.30 -9.56 7.27
CA HIS A 283 -0.02 -8.69 8.42
C HIS A 283 -0.95 -7.46 8.55
N VAL A 284 -2.21 -7.62 8.12
CA VAL A 284 -3.25 -6.59 8.27
C VAL A 284 -4.12 -6.91 9.48
N ALA A 285 -4.51 -5.88 10.23
CA ALA A 285 -5.40 -5.97 11.37
C ALA A 285 -6.63 -5.05 11.19
N GLY A 286 -7.58 -5.11 12.13
CA GLY A 286 -8.79 -4.26 12.07
C GLY A 286 -9.63 -4.54 10.82
N ARG A 287 -10.25 -3.51 10.24
CA ARG A 287 -11.13 -3.67 9.06
C ARG A 287 -10.31 -3.70 7.76
N LEU A 288 -10.37 -4.81 7.03
CA LEU A 288 -9.82 -4.97 5.69
C LEU A 288 -10.94 -5.22 4.68
N THR A 289 -11.08 -4.28 3.75
CA THR A 289 -12.05 -4.35 2.64
C THR A 289 -11.31 -4.41 1.31
N VAL A 290 -11.59 -5.45 0.54
CA VAL A 290 -11.06 -5.68 -0.80
C VAL A 290 -12.22 -5.89 -1.76
N ARG A 291 -12.60 -4.87 -2.53
CA ARG A 291 -13.77 -4.99 -3.42
C ARG A 291 -13.64 -4.31 -4.76
N GLY A 292 -14.30 -4.88 -5.76
CA GLY A 292 -14.42 -4.27 -7.08
C GLY A 292 -13.11 -4.15 -7.88
N ASN A 293 -12.02 -4.76 -7.42
CA ASN A 293 -10.74 -4.71 -8.11
C ASN A 293 -10.75 -5.57 -9.39
N ARG A 294 -9.91 -5.21 -10.35
CA ARG A 294 -9.77 -5.84 -11.66
C ARG A 294 -8.32 -6.22 -11.87
N MET A 295 -8.04 -7.52 -11.90
CA MET A 295 -6.69 -8.02 -12.19
C MET A 295 -6.61 -8.40 -13.67
N VAL A 296 -5.58 -7.92 -14.35
CA VAL A 296 -5.41 -8.16 -15.80
C VAL A 296 -4.88 -9.58 -16.02
N ASP A 297 -5.64 -10.36 -16.78
CA ASP A 297 -5.35 -11.77 -17.07
C ASP A 297 -3.95 -11.97 -17.66
N LYS A 298 -3.28 -13.04 -17.22
CA LYS A 298 -1.95 -13.47 -17.72
C LYS A 298 -0.85 -12.41 -17.60
N THR A 299 -0.95 -11.52 -16.62
CA THR A 299 0.09 -10.52 -16.36
C THR A 299 0.91 -10.80 -15.11
N TRP A 300 0.47 -11.70 -14.23
CA TRP A 300 1.22 -12.13 -13.05
C TRP A 300 2.12 -13.35 -13.33
N SER A 301 3.14 -13.55 -12.50
CA SER A 301 4.07 -14.69 -12.63
C SER A 301 3.58 -15.97 -11.93
N TYR A 302 2.94 -15.86 -10.76
CA TYR A 302 2.45 -17.01 -9.98
C TYR A 302 0.93 -17.10 -9.98
N ALA A 303 0.26 -16.19 -9.26
CA ALA A 303 -1.19 -16.14 -9.18
C ALA A 303 -1.64 -14.67 -9.02
N PRO A 304 -2.92 -14.33 -9.22
CA PRO A 304 -3.37 -12.94 -9.03
C PRO A 304 -3.36 -12.47 -7.57
N VAL A 305 -3.47 -13.39 -6.60
CA VAL A 305 -3.66 -13.08 -5.17
C VAL A 305 -2.77 -13.99 -4.33
N GLU A 306 -2.15 -13.39 -3.32
CA GLU A 306 -1.62 -14.08 -2.14
C GLU A 306 -2.11 -13.31 -0.90
N SER A 307 -2.79 -13.97 0.04
CA SER A 307 -3.40 -13.23 1.15
C SER A 307 -3.67 -14.05 2.40
N TRP A 308 -3.86 -13.40 3.54
CA TRP A 308 -4.43 -14.02 4.73
C TRP A 308 -5.95 -13.84 4.73
N CYS A 309 -6.64 -14.69 3.97
CA CYS A 309 -8.08 -14.57 3.75
C CYS A 309 -8.90 -14.55 5.03
N HIS A 310 -8.48 -15.29 6.05
CA HIS A 310 -9.13 -15.29 7.36
C HIS A 310 -9.11 -13.93 8.07
N ALA A 311 -8.20 -13.03 7.71
CA ALA A 311 -8.11 -11.66 8.25
C ALA A 311 -8.92 -10.63 7.45
N ILE A 312 -9.52 -11.03 6.31
CA ILE A 312 -10.25 -10.12 5.40
C ILE A 312 -11.75 -10.18 5.70
N GLN A 313 -12.32 -9.07 6.19
CA GLN A 313 -13.76 -9.02 6.51
C GLN A 313 -14.63 -8.87 5.27
N THR A 314 -14.12 -8.29 4.19
CA THR A 314 -14.89 -8.12 2.95
C THR A 314 -14.04 -8.39 1.73
N TRP A 315 -14.37 -9.46 1.01
CA TRP A 315 -13.84 -9.77 -0.30
C TRP A 315 -15.00 -9.95 -1.29
N THR A 316 -15.26 -8.97 -2.16
CA THR A 316 -16.44 -9.03 -3.04
C THR A 316 -16.27 -8.29 -4.35
N GLY A 317 -16.92 -8.78 -5.42
CA GLY A 317 -16.95 -8.12 -6.71
C GLY A 317 -15.59 -7.95 -7.39
N ASN A 318 -14.53 -8.62 -6.92
CA ASN A 318 -13.22 -8.64 -7.56
C ASN A 318 -13.27 -9.59 -8.78
N THR A 319 -12.63 -9.23 -9.89
CA THR A 319 -12.65 -10.04 -11.11
C THR A 319 -11.31 -10.06 -11.85
N ILE A 320 -11.11 -11.12 -12.63
CA ILE A 320 -10.07 -11.18 -13.67
C ILE A 320 -10.65 -10.60 -14.96
N VAL A 321 -9.90 -9.73 -15.62
CA VAL A 321 -10.32 -9.05 -16.86
C VAL A 321 -9.25 -9.10 -17.94
N THR A 322 -9.66 -8.84 -19.17
CA THR A 322 -8.74 -8.44 -20.26
C THR A 322 -8.85 -6.94 -20.49
N ILE A 323 -7.77 -6.33 -20.97
CA ILE A 323 -7.72 -4.91 -21.34
C ILE A 323 -7.09 -4.74 -22.73
N ASP A 324 -7.40 -3.62 -23.37
CA ASP A 324 -6.67 -3.13 -24.54
C ASP A 324 -5.43 -2.30 -24.13
N PRO A 325 -4.58 -1.85 -25.08
CA PRO A 325 -3.42 -1.01 -24.78
C PRO A 325 -3.75 0.34 -24.14
N ALA A 326 -5.01 0.81 -24.23
CA ALA A 326 -5.50 2.04 -23.62
C ALA A 326 -6.10 1.81 -22.22
N TYR A 327 -5.86 0.62 -21.62
CA TYR A 327 -6.37 0.22 -20.29
C TYR A 327 -7.90 0.11 -20.21
N LYS A 328 -8.60 0.07 -21.35
CA LYS A 328 -10.03 -0.19 -21.36
C LYS A 328 -10.28 -1.68 -21.14
N ILE A 329 -11.18 -2.02 -20.23
CA ILE A 329 -11.63 -3.41 -20.04
C ILE A 329 -12.35 -3.88 -21.31
N THR A 330 -11.86 -4.98 -21.89
CA THR A 330 -12.43 -5.60 -23.09
C THR A 330 -13.31 -6.80 -22.75
N ALA A 331 -13.06 -7.49 -21.65
CA ALA A 331 -13.91 -8.56 -21.14
C ALA A 331 -13.68 -8.82 -19.65
N THR A 332 -14.74 -9.21 -18.94
CA THR A 332 -14.65 -9.82 -17.60
C THR A 332 -14.63 -11.33 -17.77
N LEU A 333 -13.56 -11.99 -17.30
CA LEU A 333 -13.36 -13.41 -17.52
C LEU A 333 -13.99 -14.27 -16.44
N ARG A 334 -13.72 -13.93 -15.17
CA ARG A 334 -14.19 -14.69 -14.01
C ARG A 334 -14.09 -13.88 -12.72
N PRO A 335 -14.87 -14.23 -11.68
CA PRO A 335 -14.63 -13.75 -10.33
C PRO A 335 -13.20 -14.07 -9.86
N LEU A 336 -12.65 -13.19 -9.05
CA LEU A 336 -11.38 -13.38 -8.36
C LEU A 336 -11.69 -13.76 -6.90
N PRO A 337 -11.51 -15.04 -6.50
CA PRO A 337 -11.67 -15.42 -5.09
C PRO A 337 -10.52 -14.88 -4.25
N CYS A 338 -10.74 -14.81 -2.94
CA CYS A 338 -9.63 -14.71 -2.00
C CYS A 338 -8.85 -16.04 -2.02
N THR A 339 -7.52 -15.98 -1.97
CA THR A 339 -6.67 -17.18 -1.96
C THR A 339 -5.51 -16.97 -1.00
N GLU A 340 -5.20 -18.02 -0.23
CA GLU A 340 -4.05 -18.08 0.67
C GLU A 340 -2.84 -18.73 0.00
#